data_AF-A0A1C2XSA7-F1
#
_entry.id   AF-A0A1C2XSA7-F1
#
_cell.length_a   1.000
_cell.length_b   1.000
_cell.length_c   1.000
_cell.angle_alpha   90.00
_cell.angle_beta   90.00
_cell.angle_gamma   90.00
#
_symmetry.space_group_name_H-M   'P 1'
#
loop_
_entity.id
_entity.type
_entity.pdbx_description
1 polymer ?
#
loop_
_entity_poly.entity_id
_entity_poly.type
_entity_poly.pdbx_seq_one_letter_code
_entity_poly.pdbx_strand_id
1 'polypeptide(L)'
;MMDTLRTKENQPVNNGADDNYLFFSSLELIDYFVNNLADKDIRTQTKRILEMARVFMRKKDFKLEDIYSVLIMVKNIGLGSQIDEVFSLYFKEGNYPIRVFIQIADLESTADVELEFSAYRGQKKYINNGKLFLSEGPFSQGVIIENYYHGSAIQPFSSLDQRLIEGDFKQAVRQCLENLKNTLESAGSSLNQIYSFMVYLKDLNALPEVEEIVGQYISNQSEILQDAIKIEQFKGNHNIEIACSAYLC
;
A
#
# COMPACT_ATOMS: atom_id res chain seq x y z
N MET A 1 -4.02 43.56 28.57
CA MET A 1 -5.21 43.59 27.71
C MET A 1 -4.71 43.46 26.27
N MET A 2 -4.23 42.29 25.86
CA MET A 2 -5.01 41.16 25.33
C MET A 2 -5.90 41.57 24.14
N ASP A 3 -5.33 41.32 22.96
CA ASP A 3 -5.93 40.76 21.75
C ASP A 3 -7.34 41.19 21.35
N THR A 4 -7.40 41.97 20.27
CA THR A 4 -8.60 42.08 19.43
C THR A 4 -8.18 42.20 17.97
N LEU A 5 -7.64 41.12 17.42
CA LEU A 5 -7.61 40.89 15.98
C LEU A 5 -8.43 39.63 15.68
N ARG A 6 -9.67 39.90 15.29
CA ARG A 6 -10.63 39.04 14.60
C ARG A 6 -9.99 37.83 13.91
N THR A 7 -10.16 36.64 14.47
CA THR A 7 -10.14 35.40 13.69
C THR A 7 -11.49 35.29 12.99
N LYS A 8 -11.48 35.52 11.67
CA LYS A 8 -12.56 35.09 10.80
C LYS A 8 -12.67 33.58 10.90
N GLU A 9 -13.87 33.14 11.22
CA GLU A 9 -14.46 31.81 11.07
C GLU A 9 -13.69 30.89 10.11
N ASN A 10 -13.22 29.75 10.63
CA ASN A 10 -13.01 28.53 9.84
C ASN A 10 -14.40 28.00 9.43
N GLN A 11 -14.97 28.58 8.39
CA GLN A 11 -15.99 27.89 7.61
C GLN A 11 -15.29 26.80 6.79
N PRO A 12 -15.83 25.58 6.71
CA PRO A 12 -15.28 24.56 5.83
C PRO A 12 -15.32 25.11 4.39
N VAL A 13 -14.16 25.13 3.75
CA VAL A 13 -14.07 25.43 2.32
C VAL A 13 -14.85 24.32 1.61
N ASN A 14 -16.06 24.66 1.19
CA ASN A 14 -16.89 23.80 0.36
C ASN A 14 -16.30 23.80 -1.06
N ASN A 15 -15.28 22.98 -1.28
CA ASN A 15 -14.77 22.69 -2.62
C ASN A 15 -15.75 21.70 -3.28
N GLY A 16 -16.82 22.25 -3.86
CA GLY A 16 -17.75 21.53 -4.73
C GLY A 16 -17.10 21.11 -6.05
N ALA A 17 -16.16 20.18 -5.98
CA ALA A 17 -15.75 19.33 -7.09
C ALA A 17 -15.93 17.88 -6.62
N ASP A 18 -16.56 17.04 -7.43
CA ASP A 18 -16.64 15.60 -7.19
C ASP A 18 -15.23 15.01 -7.12
N ASP A 19 -14.61 15.03 -5.94
CA ASP A 19 -13.37 14.33 -5.71
C ASP A 19 -13.68 12.84 -5.79
N ASN A 20 -13.19 12.21 -6.86
CA ASN A 20 -13.33 10.78 -7.06
C ASN A 20 -12.43 9.99 -6.13
N TYR A 21 -11.49 10.64 -5.45
CA TYR A 21 -10.54 10.02 -4.53
C TYR A 21 -10.92 10.26 -3.06
N LEU A 22 -10.52 9.31 -2.22
CA LEU A 22 -10.64 9.42 -0.78
C LEU A 22 -9.46 8.71 -0.12
N PHE A 23 -8.77 9.44 0.75
CA PHE A 23 -7.66 8.96 1.57
C PHE A 23 -8.01 9.13 3.04
N PHE A 24 -7.78 8.10 3.85
CA PHE A 24 -8.07 8.11 5.29
C PHE A 24 -7.35 6.97 5.98
N SER A 25 -7.11 7.10 7.28
CA SER A 25 -6.44 6.07 8.08
C SER A 25 -7.35 5.49 9.16
N SER A 26 -6.99 4.32 9.68
CA SER A 26 -7.71 3.73 10.81
C SER A 26 -7.54 4.53 12.10
N LEU A 27 -6.47 5.30 12.26
CA LEU A 27 -6.31 6.22 13.40
C LEU A 27 -7.43 7.27 13.39
N GLU A 28 -7.64 7.92 12.25
CA GLU A 28 -8.74 8.88 12.07
C GLU A 28 -10.10 8.25 12.36
N LEU A 29 -10.32 7.01 11.93
CA LEU A 29 -11.56 6.27 12.20
C LEU A 29 -11.74 5.96 13.68
N ILE A 30 -10.69 5.46 14.35
CA ILE A 30 -10.69 5.11 15.77
C ILE A 30 -11.06 6.34 16.60
N ASP A 31 -10.43 7.48 16.31
CA ASP A 31 -10.70 8.76 16.97
C ASP A 31 -12.11 9.25 16.67
N TYR A 32 -12.52 9.24 15.39
CA TYR A 32 -13.83 9.70 14.95
C TYR A 32 -14.99 8.93 15.58
N PHE A 33 -14.86 7.61 15.73
CA PHE A 33 -15.89 6.74 16.31
C PHE A 33 -15.72 6.52 17.82
N VAL A 34 -14.67 7.09 18.43
CA VAL A 34 -14.33 6.90 19.85
C VAL A 34 -14.29 5.42 20.21
N ASN A 35 -13.58 4.63 19.40
CA ASN A 35 -13.52 3.17 19.55
C ASN A 35 -12.25 2.76 20.29
N ASN A 36 -12.34 1.83 21.25
CA ASN A 36 -11.15 1.20 21.82
C ASN A 36 -10.98 -0.21 21.25
N LEU A 37 -9.86 -0.43 20.58
CA LEU A 37 -9.50 -1.70 19.93
C LEU A 37 -8.42 -2.50 20.68
N ALA A 38 -7.74 -1.91 21.65
CA ALA A 38 -6.53 -2.48 22.28
C ALA A 38 -6.74 -3.87 22.89
N ASP A 39 -7.91 -4.15 23.49
CA ASP A 39 -8.20 -5.43 24.16
C ASP A 39 -8.87 -6.47 23.25
N LYS A 40 -8.83 -6.29 21.93
CA LYS A 40 -9.47 -7.19 20.96
C LYS A 40 -8.43 -7.99 20.20
N ASP A 41 -8.78 -9.21 19.79
CA ASP A 41 -7.93 -9.97 18.88
C ASP A 41 -7.85 -9.28 17.50
N ILE A 42 -6.80 -9.59 16.75
CA ILE A 42 -6.52 -8.96 15.46
C ILE A 42 -7.68 -9.09 14.46
N ARG A 43 -8.43 -10.21 14.45
CA ARG A 43 -9.57 -10.37 13.53
C ARG A 43 -10.67 -9.39 13.89
N THR A 44 -10.97 -9.27 15.19
CA THR A 44 -11.96 -8.33 15.69
C THR A 44 -11.54 -6.88 15.43
N GLN A 45 -10.27 -6.54 15.61
CA GLN A 45 -9.74 -5.21 15.29
C GLN A 45 -9.89 -4.89 13.80
N THR A 46 -9.36 -5.73 12.91
CA THR A 46 -9.45 -5.56 11.45
C THR A 46 -10.90 -5.44 10.99
N LYS A 47 -11.79 -6.32 11.50
CA LYS A 47 -13.22 -6.29 11.16
C LYS A 47 -13.85 -4.96 11.55
N ARG A 48 -13.58 -4.47 12.77
CA ARG A 48 -14.12 -3.19 13.25
C ARG A 48 -13.60 -2.01 12.42
N ILE A 49 -12.32 -2.00 12.07
CA ILE A 49 -11.75 -0.95 11.20
C ILE A 49 -12.45 -0.93 9.85
N LEU A 50 -12.66 -2.09 9.20
CA LEU A 50 -13.36 -2.16 7.91
C LEU A 50 -14.84 -1.76 8.02
N GLU A 51 -15.51 -2.05 9.14
CA GLU A 51 -16.87 -1.55 9.40
C GLU A 51 -16.92 -0.03 9.58
N MET A 52 -15.97 0.54 10.33
CA MET A 52 -15.84 1.98 10.51
C MET A 52 -15.55 2.67 9.17
N ALA A 53 -14.63 2.10 8.37
CA ALA A 53 -14.33 2.56 7.02
C ALA A 53 -15.61 2.56 6.16
N ARG A 54 -16.39 1.47 6.17
CA ARG A 54 -17.65 1.40 5.44
C ARG A 54 -18.63 2.51 5.84
N VAL A 55 -18.79 2.77 7.14
CA VAL A 55 -19.69 3.82 7.64
C VAL A 55 -19.18 5.20 7.23
N PHE A 56 -17.88 5.46 7.38
CA PHE A 56 -17.25 6.74 7.03
C PHE A 56 -17.34 7.03 5.53
N MET A 57 -16.98 6.05 4.69
CA MET A 57 -17.02 6.15 3.23
C MET A 57 -18.44 6.43 2.71
N ARG A 58 -19.47 5.77 3.26
CA ARG A 58 -20.86 6.02 2.86
C ARG A 58 -21.33 7.45 3.10
N LYS A 59 -20.80 8.15 4.12
CA LYS A 59 -21.12 9.57 4.36
C LYS A 59 -20.55 10.50 3.29
N LYS A 60 -19.62 9.99 2.49
CA LYS A 60 -18.97 10.66 1.37
C LYS A 60 -19.33 9.98 0.05
N ASP A 61 -20.44 9.23 -0.02
CA ASP A 61 -20.89 8.54 -1.24
C ASP A 61 -19.88 7.55 -1.86
N PHE A 62 -18.94 7.04 -1.06
CA PHE A 62 -18.07 5.92 -1.43
C PHE A 62 -18.60 4.58 -0.88
N LYS A 63 -18.19 3.48 -1.51
CA LYS A 63 -18.40 2.10 -1.06
C LYS A 63 -17.07 1.45 -0.70
N LEU A 64 -17.09 0.35 0.05
CA LEU A 64 -15.84 -0.35 0.36
C LEU A 64 -15.13 -0.88 -0.88
N GLU A 65 -15.88 -1.26 -1.91
CA GLU A 65 -15.36 -1.72 -3.20
C GLU A 65 -14.61 -0.61 -3.97
N ASP A 66 -14.73 0.64 -3.51
CA ASP A 66 -13.95 1.74 -4.07
C ASP A 66 -12.53 1.78 -3.52
N ILE A 67 -12.24 1.10 -2.40
CA ILE A 67 -10.87 0.96 -1.86
C ILE A 67 -10.04 0.17 -2.87
N TYR A 68 -9.03 0.83 -3.42
CA TYR A 68 -8.12 0.22 -4.40
C TYR A 68 -6.75 -0.08 -3.80
N SER A 69 -6.34 0.61 -2.73
CA SER A 69 -5.04 0.42 -2.06
C SER A 69 -5.22 0.38 -0.54
N VAL A 70 -4.46 -0.51 0.11
CA VAL A 70 -4.36 -0.55 1.58
C VAL A 70 -2.90 -0.75 2.01
N LEU A 71 -2.36 0.18 2.80
CA LEU A 71 -1.14 -0.06 3.58
C LEU A 71 -1.56 -0.70 4.92
N ILE A 72 -1.05 -1.90 5.17
CA ILE A 72 -1.29 -2.69 6.38
C ILE A 72 -0.03 -2.67 7.22
N MET A 73 -0.11 -2.03 8.38
CA MET A 73 0.95 -1.99 9.37
C MET A 73 0.52 -2.78 10.60
N VAL A 74 1.39 -3.64 11.12
CA VAL A 74 1.08 -4.48 12.29
C VAL A 74 2.20 -4.46 13.33
N LYS A 75 1.84 -4.78 14.57
CA LYS A 75 2.82 -5.04 15.65
C LYS A 75 3.46 -6.42 15.54
N ASN A 76 2.73 -7.39 14.97
CA ASN A 76 3.18 -8.78 14.83
C ASN A 76 2.78 -9.34 13.45
N ILE A 77 3.76 -9.50 12.56
CA ILE A 77 3.58 -10.02 11.20
C ILE A 77 3.03 -11.45 11.16
N GLY A 78 3.27 -12.25 12.21
CA GLY A 78 2.81 -13.63 12.32
C GLY A 78 1.27 -13.75 12.36
N LEU A 79 0.56 -12.64 12.59
CA LEU A 79 -0.89 -12.57 12.57
C LEU A 79 -1.47 -12.29 11.18
N GLY A 80 -0.64 -12.18 10.14
CA GLY A 80 -1.07 -11.76 8.81
C GLY A 80 -2.13 -12.66 8.16
N SER A 81 -2.10 -13.98 8.39
CA SER A 81 -3.13 -14.89 7.88
C SER A 81 -4.51 -14.59 8.44
N GLN A 82 -4.58 -14.14 9.69
CA GLN A 82 -5.83 -13.77 10.35
C GLN A 82 -6.44 -12.50 9.72
N ILE A 83 -5.58 -11.56 9.32
CA ILE A 83 -5.98 -10.35 8.59
C ILE A 83 -6.44 -10.73 7.17
N ASP A 84 -5.70 -11.60 6.48
CA ASP A 84 -6.05 -12.11 5.15
C ASP A 84 -7.43 -12.80 5.15
N GLU A 85 -7.74 -13.60 6.16
CA GLU A 85 -9.07 -14.20 6.34
C GLU A 85 -10.17 -13.13 6.44
N VAL A 86 -9.95 -12.07 7.22
CA VAL A 86 -10.94 -10.98 7.36
C VAL A 86 -11.08 -10.23 6.05
N PHE A 87 -9.99 -9.83 5.37
CA PHE A 87 -10.06 -9.12 4.09
C PHE A 87 -10.85 -9.90 3.04
N SER A 88 -10.73 -11.23 3.01
CA SER A 88 -11.46 -12.10 2.10
C SER A 88 -12.98 -12.11 2.33
N LEU A 89 -13.47 -11.63 3.48
CA LEU A 89 -14.90 -11.44 3.74
C LEU A 89 -15.45 -10.12 3.16
N TYR A 90 -14.58 -9.15 2.90
CA TYR A 90 -14.97 -7.78 2.50
C TYR A 90 -14.65 -7.48 1.03
N PHE A 91 -13.61 -8.10 0.48
CA PHE A 91 -13.17 -7.93 -0.90
C PHE A 91 -13.29 -9.25 -1.66
N LYS A 92 -13.38 -9.19 -3.00
CA LYS A 92 -13.61 -10.36 -3.84
C LYS A 92 -12.40 -10.68 -4.69
N GLU A 93 -12.20 -11.97 -4.94
CA GLU A 93 -11.18 -12.46 -5.88
C GLU A 93 -11.26 -11.74 -7.23
N GLY A 94 -10.08 -11.40 -7.77
CA GLY A 94 -9.93 -10.58 -8.97
C GLY A 94 -10.11 -9.08 -8.77
N ASN A 95 -10.67 -8.62 -7.64
CA ASN A 95 -10.87 -7.20 -7.31
C ASN A 95 -10.37 -6.87 -5.90
N TYR A 96 -9.31 -7.55 -5.45
CA TYR A 96 -8.68 -7.21 -4.20
C TYR A 96 -7.89 -5.90 -4.31
N PRO A 97 -7.82 -5.07 -3.26
CA PRO A 97 -6.97 -3.89 -3.28
C PRO A 97 -5.49 -4.29 -3.47
N ILE A 98 -4.70 -3.41 -4.05
CA ILE A 98 -3.24 -3.50 -3.94
C ILE A 98 -2.86 -3.29 -2.47
N ARG A 99 -1.78 -3.92 -2.03
CA ARG A 99 -1.38 -3.88 -0.63
C ARG A 99 0.10 -3.68 -0.44
N VAL A 100 0.41 -3.07 0.68
CA VAL A 100 1.70 -3.20 1.35
C VAL A 100 1.43 -3.80 2.71
N PHE A 101 2.19 -4.82 3.12
CA PHE A 101 2.00 -5.48 4.40
C PHE A 101 3.33 -5.54 5.16
N ILE A 102 3.46 -4.70 6.17
CA ILE A 102 4.71 -4.53 6.93
C ILE A 102 4.48 -4.59 8.43
N GLN A 103 5.48 -5.07 9.16
CA GLN A 103 5.57 -4.83 10.59
C GLN A 103 6.46 -3.62 10.83
N ILE A 104 5.99 -2.71 11.67
CA ILE A 104 6.77 -1.56 12.12
C ILE A 104 7.01 -1.66 13.63
N ALA A 105 8.13 -1.11 14.10
CA ALA A 105 8.57 -1.27 15.49
C ALA A 105 7.66 -0.54 16.49
N ASP A 106 7.11 0.62 16.10
CA ASP A 106 6.28 1.46 16.96
C ASP A 106 5.08 1.97 16.15
N LEU A 107 3.92 1.37 16.40
CA LEU A 107 2.65 1.83 15.85
C LEU A 107 2.07 2.89 16.80
N GLU A 108 1.71 4.05 16.26
CA GLU A 108 1.06 5.12 17.03
C GLU A 108 -0.27 4.65 17.63
N SER A 109 -0.95 3.72 16.94
CA SER A 109 -2.19 3.13 17.40
C SER A 109 -2.03 2.24 18.64
N THR A 110 -3.02 2.33 19.54
CA THR A 110 -3.20 1.32 20.59
C THR A 110 -3.64 -0.04 20.03
N ALA A 111 -4.20 -0.08 18.82
CA ALA A 111 -4.50 -1.31 18.09
C ALA A 111 -3.22 -2.06 17.67
N ASP A 112 -3.34 -3.35 17.38
CA ASP A 112 -2.25 -4.21 16.86
C ASP A 112 -2.11 -4.12 15.34
N VAL A 113 -3.08 -3.49 14.67
CA VAL A 113 -3.11 -3.24 13.23
C VAL A 113 -3.56 -1.81 12.95
N GLU A 114 -2.87 -1.18 12.02
CA GLU A 114 -3.24 0.11 11.44
C GLU A 114 -3.36 -0.05 9.92
N LEU A 115 -4.40 0.56 9.37
CA LEU A 115 -4.74 0.49 7.95
C LEU A 115 -4.83 1.91 7.39
N GLU A 116 -4.08 2.20 6.33
CA GLU A 116 -4.29 3.39 5.51
C GLU A 116 -5.00 2.99 4.22
N PHE A 117 -6.04 3.73 3.87
CA PHE A 117 -6.90 3.42 2.74
C PHE A 117 -6.77 4.49 1.65
N SER A 118 -6.70 4.04 0.39
CA SER A 118 -6.96 4.88 -0.77
C SER A 118 -8.13 4.30 -1.55
N ALA A 119 -9.11 5.14 -1.86
CA ALA A 119 -10.30 4.77 -2.60
C ALA A 119 -10.54 5.67 -3.81
N TYR A 120 -11.18 5.10 -4.83
CA TYR A 120 -11.52 5.78 -6.09
C TYR A 120 -12.91 5.33 -6.58
N ARG A 121 -13.86 6.23 -6.85
CA ARG A 121 -15.24 5.85 -7.25
C ARG A 121 -15.39 5.35 -8.69
N GLY A 122 -14.36 5.51 -9.52
CA GLY A 122 -14.41 5.14 -10.93
C GLY A 122 -13.98 3.71 -11.23
N GLN A 123 -13.82 3.45 -12.53
CA GLN A 123 -13.40 2.15 -13.04
C GLN A 123 -11.96 1.83 -12.63
N LYS A 124 -11.76 0.59 -12.20
CA LYS A 124 -10.45 0.03 -11.84
C LYS A 124 -10.22 -1.20 -12.70
N LYS A 125 -8.99 -1.38 -13.19
CA LYS A 125 -8.56 -2.62 -13.84
C LYS A 125 -7.41 -3.23 -13.04
N TYR A 126 -7.71 -4.28 -12.30
CA TYR A 126 -6.71 -4.99 -11.50
C TYR A 126 -5.80 -5.86 -12.37
N ILE A 127 -4.53 -5.91 -12.00
CA ILE A 127 -3.47 -6.67 -12.65
C ILE A 127 -3.11 -7.82 -11.71
N ASN A 128 -3.48 -9.04 -12.14
CA ASN A 128 -3.32 -10.28 -11.39
C ASN A 128 -2.60 -11.38 -12.18
N ASN A 129 -2.28 -11.11 -13.45
CA ASN A 129 -1.86 -12.11 -14.43
C ASN A 129 -0.45 -11.84 -14.97
N GLY A 130 0.45 -11.28 -14.16
CA GLY A 130 1.87 -11.27 -14.52
C GLY A 130 2.33 -12.69 -14.88
N LYS A 131 3.35 -12.84 -15.72
CA LYS A 131 3.99 -14.16 -15.95
C LYS A 131 4.56 -14.76 -14.66
N LEU A 132 4.69 -13.94 -13.61
CA LEU A 132 4.72 -14.36 -12.23
C LEU A 132 3.35 -14.19 -11.62
N PHE A 133 2.96 -15.17 -10.79
CA PHE A 133 2.04 -15.10 -9.64
C PHE A 133 0.72 -15.86 -9.79
N LEU A 134 0.48 -16.71 -8.78
CA LEU A 134 -0.83 -16.90 -8.19
C LEU A 134 -0.82 -16.02 -6.94
N SER A 135 -1.76 -15.08 -6.80
CA SER A 135 -1.82 -14.25 -5.58
C SER A 135 -2.08 -15.11 -4.35
N GLU A 136 -1.05 -15.32 -3.52
CA GLU A 136 -1.21 -15.93 -2.20
C GLU A 136 -1.79 -14.90 -1.22
N GLY A 137 -3.12 -14.75 -1.26
CA GLY A 137 -3.89 -13.91 -0.34
C GLY A 137 -4.72 -12.83 -1.05
N PRO A 138 -5.51 -12.05 -0.30
CA PRO A 138 -6.49 -11.13 -0.84
C PRO A 138 -5.84 -9.81 -1.31
N PHE A 139 -5.06 -9.86 -2.39
CA PHE A 139 -4.49 -8.69 -3.06
C PHE A 139 -4.30 -8.84 -4.56
N SER A 140 -4.21 -7.69 -5.22
CA SER A 140 -3.82 -7.60 -6.62
C SER A 140 -2.38 -7.12 -6.75
N GLN A 141 -1.64 -7.53 -7.79
CA GLN A 141 -0.26 -7.09 -8.00
C GLN A 141 -0.19 -5.60 -8.34
N GLY A 142 -1.18 -5.14 -9.11
CA GLY A 142 -1.36 -3.74 -9.42
C GLY A 142 -2.80 -3.41 -9.74
N VAL A 143 -3.08 -2.13 -9.91
CA VAL A 143 -4.36 -1.62 -10.38
C VAL A 143 -4.12 -0.45 -11.31
N ILE A 144 -4.89 -0.41 -12.40
CA ILE A 144 -4.96 0.70 -13.32
C ILE A 144 -6.19 1.52 -12.98
N ILE A 145 -5.97 2.82 -12.76
CA ILE A 145 -6.98 3.84 -12.56
C ILE A 145 -6.67 4.97 -13.53
N GLU A 146 -7.60 5.26 -14.45
CA GLU A 146 -7.37 6.23 -15.52
C GLU A 146 -6.08 5.91 -16.31
N ASN A 147 -5.12 6.83 -16.34
CA ASN A 147 -3.81 6.66 -17.00
C ASN A 147 -2.67 6.27 -16.03
N TYR A 148 -3.01 5.84 -14.82
CA TYR A 148 -2.05 5.56 -13.77
C TYR A 148 -2.08 4.08 -13.38
N TYR A 149 -0.89 3.50 -13.25
CA TYR A 149 -0.66 2.23 -12.59
C TYR A 149 -0.23 2.47 -11.15
N HIS A 150 -0.82 1.72 -10.23
CA HIS A 150 -0.41 1.64 -8.83
C HIS A 150 -0.10 0.18 -8.48
N GLY A 151 1.08 -0.10 -7.93
CA GLY A 151 1.53 -1.43 -7.58
C GLY A 151 1.47 -1.74 -6.09
N SER A 152 1.21 -3.01 -5.75
CA SER A 152 1.54 -3.56 -4.44
C SER A 152 3.05 -3.52 -4.20
N ALA A 153 3.46 -3.61 -2.92
CA ALA A 153 4.86 -3.86 -2.62
C ALA A 153 5.26 -5.25 -3.14
N ILE A 154 6.33 -5.30 -3.94
CA ILE A 154 6.81 -6.53 -4.57
C ILE A 154 8.03 -7.07 -3.83
N GLN A 155 8.00 -8.38 -3.57
CA GLN A 155 9.10 -9.11 -2.96
C GLN A 155 10.10 -9.63 -4.01
N PRO A 156 11.31 -10.02 -3.59
CA PRO A 156 12.32 -10.63 -4.46
C PRO A 156 12.06 -12.13 -4.71
N PHE A 157 10.88 -12.47 -5.24
CA PHE A 157 10.55 -13.84 -5.64
C PHE A 157 11.08 -14.16 -7.04
N SER A 158 11.56 -15.38 -7.24
CA SER A 158 11.89 -15.93 -8.55
C SER A 158 10.61 -16.27 -9.32
N SER A 159 10.59 -15.89 -10.61
CA SER A 159 9.50 -16.18 -11.52
C SER A 159 9.35 -17.65 -11.88
N LEU A 160 10.44 -18.41 -11.74
CA LEU A 160 10.53 -19.79 -12.19
C LEU A 160 9.88 -20.76 -11.21
N ASP A 161 10.13 -20.55 -9.92
CA ASP A 161 9.77 -21.49 -8.84
C ASP A 161 8.96 -20.85 -7.71
N GLN A 162 8.66 -19.55 -7.81
CA GLN A 162 7.85 -18.79 -6.84
C GLN A 162 8.42 -18.82 -5.43
N ARG A 163 9.75 -18.88 -5.30
CA ARG A 163 10.47 -18.84 -4.02
C ARG A 163 11.28 -17.56 -3.91
N LEU A 164 11.46 -17.10 -2.67
CA LEU A 164 12.39 -16.00 -2.42
C LEU A 164 13.74 -16.42 -2.98
N ILE A 165 14.38 -15.54 -3.73
CA ILE A 165 15.69 -15.88 -4.26
C ILE A 165 16.67 -16.14 -3.12
N GLU A 166 17.57 -17.10 -3.33
CA GLU A 166 18.78 -17.24 -2.53
C GLU A 166 19.83 -16.30 -3.11
N GLY A 167 20.53 -15.54 -2.27
CA GLY A 167 21.49 -14.57 -2.77
C GLY A 167 21.87 -13.47 -1.81
N ASP A 168 22.67 -12.53 -2.33
CA ASP A 168 22.99 -11.29 -1.63
C ASP A 168 21.88 -10.24 -1.79
N PHE A 169 22.02 -9.14 -1.05
CA PHE A 169 21.06 -8.04 -1.10
C PHE A 169 20.93 -7.43 -2.50
N LYS A 170 22.03 -7.31 -3.26
CA LYS A 170 21.99 -6.77 -4.62
C LYS A 170 21.13 -7.62 -5.55
N GLN A 171 21.23 -8.94 -5.44
CA GLN A 171 20.38 -9.86 -6.19
C GLN A 171 18.91 -9.68 -5.81
N ALA A 172 18.60 -9.47 -4.53
CA ALA A 172 17.22 -9.21 -4.07
C ALA A 172 16.66 -7.93 -4.70
N VAL A 173 17.42 -6.83 -4.70
CA VAL A 173 17.01 -5.57 -5.35
C VAL A 173 16.73 -5.78 -6.84
N ARG A 174 17.65 -6.45 -7.57
CA ARG A 174 17.47 -6.76 -9.00
C ARG A 174 16.21 -7.59 -9.25
N GLN A 175 15.94 -8.58 -8.41
CA GLN A 175 14.75 -9.41 -8.55
C GLN A 175 13.46 -8.63 -8.32
N CYS A 176 13.43 -7.71 -7.34
CA CYS A 176 12.29 -6.80 -7.19
C CYS A 176 12.06 -5.98 -8.47
N LEU A 177 13.11 -5.45 -9.08
CA LEU A 177 13.01 -4.65 -10.32
C LEU A 177 12.54 -5.48 -11.52
N GLU A 178 13.02 -6.72 -11.67
CA GLU A 178 12.51 -7.64 -12.70
C GLU A 178 11.04 -8.00 -12.47
N ASN A 179 10.63 -8.18 -11.21
CA ASN A 179 9.22 -8.44 -10.87
C ASN A 179 8.34 -7.22 -11.17
N LEU A 180 8.81 -6.00 -10.86
CA LEU A 180 8.11 -4.77 -11.21
C LEU A 180 7.97 -4.61 -12.73
N LYS A 181 9.07 -4.85 -13.47
CA LYS A 181 9.07 -4.81 -14.93
C LYS A 181 7.99 -5.71 -15.52
N ASN A 182 7.92 -6.97 -15.08
CA ASN A 182 6.92 -7.92 -15.56
C ASN A 182 5.48 -7.46 -15.27
N THR A 183 5.24 -6.89 -14.10
CA THR A 183 3.89 -6.42 -13.71
C THR A 183 3.50 -5.16 -14.48
N LEU A 184 4.43 -4.22 -14.66
CA LEU A 184 4.23 -3.00 -15.45
C LEU A 184 3.98 -3.31 -16.93
N GLU A 185 4.76 -4.21 -17.53
CA GLU A 185 4.54 -4.63 -18.92
C GLU A 185 3.15 -5.27 -19.10
N SER A 186 2.70 -6.06 -18.12
CA SER A 186 1.34 -6.65 -18.11
C SER A 186 0.23 -5.60 -17.98
N ALA A 187 0.55 -4.44 -17.41
CA ALA A 187 -0.34 -3.28 -17.30
C ALA A 187 -0.31 -2.37 -18.55
N GLY A 188 0.61 -2.59 -19.50
CA GLY A 188 0.85 -1.67 -20.60
C GLY A 188 1.69 -0.45 -20.19
N SER A 189 2.59 -0.62 -19.23
CA SER A 189 3.55 0.37 -18.75
C SER A 189 4.98 -0.18 -18.87
N SER A 190 5.98 0.51 -18.30
CA SER A 190 7.37 0.05 -18.21
C SER A 190 8.10 0.71 -17.03
N LEU A 191 9.28 0.20 -16.68
CA LEU A 191 10.11 0.79 -15.62
C LEU A 191 10.43 2.28 -15.86
N ASN A 192 10.58 2.71 -17.12
CA ASN A 192 10.86 4.11 -17.47
C ASN A 192 9.63 5.03 -17.32
N GLN A 193 8.44 4.48 -17.09
CA GLN A 193 7.23 5.25 -16.81
C GLN A 193 6.97 5.44 -15.30
N ILE A 194 7.81 4.84 -14.45
CA ILE A 194 7.71 5.02 -13.00
C ILE A 194 7.97 6.48 -12.67
N TYR A 195 7.05 7.08 -11.90
CA TYR A 195 7.20 8.44 -11.38
C TYR A 195 7.33 8.45 -9.85
N SER A 196 7.04 7.33 -9.17
CA SER A 196 7.23 7.20 -7.74
C SER A 196 7.65 5.79 -7.31
N PHE A 197 8.59 5.73 -6.36
CA PHE A 197 8.99 4.55 -5.63
C PHE A 197 8.78 4.72 -4.13
N MET A 198 8.33 3.64 -3.49
CA MET A 198 8.41 3.46 -2.04
C MET A 198 9.25 2.22 -1.75
N VAL A 199 10.36 2.41 -1.06
CA VAL A 199 11.33 1.36 -0.74
C VAL A 199 11.21 0.97 0.73
N TYR A 200 10.87 -0.28 1.01
CA TYR A 200 10.78 -0.79 2.37
C TYR A 200 12.05 -1.56 2.71
N LEU A 201 12.71 -1.26 3.83
CA LEU A 201 14.01 -1.85 4.20
C LEU A 201 14.09 -2.18 5.70
N LYS A 202 14.73 -3.30 6.04
CA LYS A 202 15.11 -3.59 7.43
C LYS A 202 16.24 -2.70 7.94
N ASP A 203 17.17 -2.34 7.05
CA ASP A 203 18.30 -1.45 7.32
C ASP A 203 18.32 -0.32 6.28
N LEU A 204 18.04 0.91 6.72
CA LEU A 204 18.05 2.08 5.84
C LEU A 204 19.46 2.44 5.33
N ASN A 205 20.53 1.94 5.96
CA ASN A 205 21.88 2.15 5.44
C ASN A 205 22.12 1.46 4.09
N ALA A 206 21.24 0.52 3.71
CA ALA A 206 21.28 -0.15 2.41
C ALA A 206 20.63 0.67 1.28
N LEU A 207 19.96 1.79 1.58
CA LEU A 207 19.27 2.60 0.57
C LEU A 207 20.18 3.07 -0.59
N PRO A 208 21.43 3.54 -0.37
CA PRO A 208 22.31 3.93 -1.47
C PRO A 208 22.62 2.78 -2.45
N GLU A 209 22.68 1.54 -1.97
CA GLU A 209 22.89 0.35 -2.81
C GLU A 209 21.64 0.03 -3.64
N VAL A 210 20.44 0.26 -3.09
CA VAL A 210 19.19 0.18 -3.86
C VAL A 210 19.19 1.22 -4.98
N GLU A 211 19.51 2.47 -4.66
CA GLU A 211 19.55 3.57 -5.62
C GLU A 211 20.53 3.31 -6.76
N GLU A 212 21.74 2.80 -6.46
CA GLU A 212 22.74 2.44 -7.45
C GLU A 212 22.20 1.41 -8.45
N ILE A 213 21.50 0.38 -7.94
CA ILE A 213 20.94 -0.68 -8.79
C ILE A 213 19.74 -0.16 -9.59
N VAL A 214 18.84 0.63 -8.99
CA VAL A 214 17.72 1.25 -9.71
C VAL A 214 18.21 2.08 -10.90
N GLY A 215 19.31 2.83 -10.73
CA GLY A 215 19.91 3.63 -11.80
C GLY A 215 20.47 2.82 -12.98
N GLN A 216 20.69 1.51 -12.80
CA GLN A 216 21.06 0.61 -13.89
C GLN A 216 19.85 0.15 -14.72
N TYR A 217 18.64 0.25 -14.16
CA TYR A 217 17.39 -0.16 -14.79
C TYR A 217 16.60 1.01 -15.38
N ILE A 218 16.68 2.19 -14.77
CA ILE A 218 15.83 3.33 -15.10
C ILE A 218 16.69 4.54 -15.41
N SER A 219 16.61 4.99 -16.67
CA SER A 219 17.49 6.05 -17.18
C SER A 219 17.15 7.44 -16.64
N ASN A 220 15.91 7.66 -16.20
CA ASN A 220 15.40 8.93 -15.67
C ASN A 220 15.17 8.89 -14.15
N GLN A 221 15.94 8.10 -13.40
CA GLN A 221 15.76 7.93 -11.95
C GLN A 221 15.72 9.25 -11.17
N SER A 222 16.47 10.28 -11.59
CA SER A 222 16.50 11.59 -10.92
C SER A 222 15.16 12.34 -10.94
N GLU A 223 14.23 11.93 -11.80
CA GLU A 223 12.89 12.51 -11.91
C GLU A 223 11.85 11.75 -11.06
N ILE A 224 12.24 10.62 -10.46
CA ILE A 224 11.35 9.76 -9.69
C ILE A 224 11.27 10.25 -8.26
N LEU A 225 10.06 10.41 -7.75
CA LEU A 225 9.84 10.63 -6.32
C LEU A 225 10.12 9.32 -5.57
N GLN A 226 11.27 9.24 -4.90
CA GLN A 226 11.65 8.08 -4.09
C GLN A 226 11.55 8.42 -2.61
N ASP A 227 10.91 7.53 -1.85
CA ASP A 227 10.93 7.55 -0.39
C ASP A 227 11.28 6.14 0.14
N ALA A 228 11.72 6.08 1.40
CA ALA A 228 12.10 4.82 2.04
C ALA A 228 11.62 4.75 3.49
N ILE A 229 11.01 3.61 3.84
CA ILE A 229 10.51 3.34 5.18
C ILE A 229 11.32 2.20 5.81
N LYS A 230 11.80 2.44 7.03
CA LYS A 230 12.37 1.38 7.86
C LYS A 230 11.25 0.47 8.36
N ILE A 231 11.40 -0.83 8.15
CA ILE A 231 10.47 -1.84 8.64
C ILE A 231 11.16 -2.76 9.64
N GLU A 232 10.39 -3.37 10.53
CA GLU A 232 10.90 -4.34 11.50
C GLU A 232 10.95 -5.74 10.88
N GLN A 233 9.87 -6.15 10.21
CA GLN A 233 9.77 -7.47 9.60
C GLN A 233 8.78 -7.49 8.41
N PHE A 234 9.11 -8.27 7.38
CA PHE A 234 8.22 -8.56 6.25
C PHE A 234 7.48 -9.88 6.43
N LYS A 235 6.43 -10.09 5.63
CA LYS A 235 5.81 -11.41 5.45
C LYS A 235 6.75 -12.28 4.59
N GLY A 236 7.63 -13.02 5.25
CA GLY A 236 8.66 -13.84 4.58
C GLY A 236 10.05 -13.53 5.12
N ASN A 237 11.07 -14.23 4.59
CA ASN A 237 12.46 -14.07 5.00
C ASN A 237 13.27 -13.31 3.95
N HIS A 238 13.01 -12.01 3.81
CA HIS A 238 13.70 -11.10 2.90
C HIS A 238 13.92 -9.74 3.56
N ASN A 239 14.68 -8.86 2.89
CA ASN A 239 15.16 -7.61 3.47
C ASN A 239 14.74 -6.35 2.72
N ILE A 240 14.01 -6.52 1.60
CA ILE A 240 13.52 -5.40 0.77
C ILE A 240 12.19 -5.76 0.11
N GLU A 241 11.27 -4.80 0.07
CA GLU A 241 10.16 -4.77 -0.88
C GLU A 241 10.11 -3.40 -1.55
N ILE A 242 9.63 -3.35 -2.79
CA ILE A 242 9.49 -2.09 -3.54
C ILE A 242 8.07 -1.98 -4.07
N ALA A 243 7.40 -0.87 -3.77
CA ALA A 243 6.16 -0.47 -4.44
C ALA A 243 6.45 0.67 -5.40
N CYS A 244 5.68 0.75 -6.50
CA CYS A 244 5.81 1.87 -7.44
C CYS A 244 4.47 2.33 -7.98
N SER A 245 4.45 3.57 -8.47
CA SER A 245 3.41 4.08 -9.36
C SER A 245 4.02 4.57 -10.66
N ALA A 246 3.30 4.35 -11.76
CA ALA A 246 3.79 4.62 -13.11
C ALA A 246 2.69 5.15 -14.03
N TYR A 247 3.08 5.86 -15.07
CA TYR A 247 2.19 6.17 -16.19
C TYR A 247 1.99 4.93 -17.08
N LEU A 248 0.86 4.83 -17.76
CA LEU A 248 0.71 3.88 -18.86
C LEU A 248 1.47 4.38 -20.11
N CYS A 249 1.88 3.44 -20.98
CA CYS A 249 2.53 3.72 -22.26
C CYS A 249 1.54 4.06 -23.39
#